data_AF-A0A2H6N6V6-F1
#
_entry.id   AF-A0A2H6N6V6-F1
#
_cell.length_a   1.000
_cell.length_b   1.000
_cell.length_c   1.000
_cell.angle_alpha   90.00
_cell.angle_beta   90.00
_cell.angle_gamma   90.00
#
_symmetry.space_group_name_H-M   'P 1'
#
loop_
_entity.id
_entity.type
_entity.pdbx_description
1 polymer ?
#
loop_
_entity_poly.entity_id
_entity_poly.type
_entity_poly.pdbx_seq_one_letter_code
_entity_poly.pdbx_strand_id
1 'polypeptide(L)'
;MAGMKIQPIEVDKNGSIDLSHLKAMVDKHKENLAAIMITYPSTNGVFEEQISDVCDLIHKHGGQVYLDGANMNAQVGLCRPGDYGSDVSHLNLHKTFCIPHGGGGPGMGPIGVKSHLAPFLPSHPVIASPHDAHSSPLGTISAAPWGSSAILPISWVYIKMMGGKGLKHASEIAILNANYMAKRLENHYKILFRGSKGYVAHEFILDTRPFKKTANIEAVDVAKRLQDYGFHAPTMSWPVAGTLMIEPTESEDKAELDRFCDAMISIRQEVADIEEGRMDARVNPLKMAPHTLTCLAAPNWDRPYSREVAAFPLPFVKPESKFWPTIARIDDIYGDQHLICTCPPMEIYESPFAKQKRASS
;
A
#
# COMPACT_ATOMS: atom_id res chain seq x y z
N MET A 1 -18.32 -9.60 9.91
CA MET A 1 -18.93 -8.39 10.51
C MET A 1 -20.37 -8.20 10.04
N ALA A 2 -20.62 -7.97 8.75
CA ALA A 2 -21.97 -7.73 8.20
C ALA A 2 -22.87 -8.98 8.03
N GLY A 3 -22.56 -10.10 8.69
CA GLY A 3 -23.38 -11.33 8.65
C GLY A 3 -23.47 -12.09 7.32
N MET A 4 -22.78 -11.63 6.26
CA MET A 4 -22.79 -12.30 4.95
C MET A 4 -21.93 -13.58 4.93
N LYS A 5 -22.32 -14.55 4.08
CA LYS A 5 -21.49 -15.71 3.73
C LYS A 5 -20.53 -15.32 2.61
N ILE A 6 -19.23 -15.57 2.80
CA ILE A 6 -18.19 -15.20 1.84
C ILE A 6 -17.93 -16.36 0.87
N GLN A 7 -18.03 -16.08 -0.43
CA GLN A 7 -17.59 -16.98 -1.50
C GLN A 7 -16.40 -16.32 -2.21
N PRO A 8 -15.17 -16.84 -2.05
CA PRO A 8 -14.01 -16.36 -2.81
C PRO A 8 -14.22 -16.54 -4.30
N ILE A 9 -13.71 -15.58 -5.09
CA ILE A 9 -13.61 -15.68 -6.55
C ILE A 9 -12.12 -15.74 -6.90
N GLU A 10 -11.75 -16.70 -7.74
CA GLU A 10 -10.38 -16.86 -8.21
C GLU A 10 -9.95 -15.67 -9.08
N VAL A 11 -8.63 -15.47 -9.12
CA VAL A 11 -7.95 -14.49 -9.97
C VAL A 11 -7.14 -15.29 -10.99
N ASP A 12 -7.19 -14.88 -12.25
CA ASP A 12 -6.47 -15.53 -13.32
C ASP A 12 -4.95 -15.26 -13.24
N LYS A 13 -4.20 -15.89 -14.13
CA LYS A 13 -2.73 -15.73 -14.20
C LYS A 13 -2.26 -14.31 -14.53
N ASN A 14 -3.12 -13.47 -15.08
CA ASN A 14 -2.83 -12.08 -15.44
C ASN A 14 -3.16 -11.11 -14.30
N GLY A 15 -3.67 -11.62 -13.18
CA GLY A 15 -4.04 -10.82 -12.01
C GLY A 15 -5.44 -10.21 -12.13
N SER A 16 -6.25 -10.68 -13.08
CA SER A 16 -7.63 -10.26 -13.30
C SER A 16 -8.64 -11.21 -12.67
N ILE A 17 -9.87 -10.77 -12.41
CA ILE A 17 -10.96 -11.64 -11.96
C ILE A 17 -11.13 -12.81 -12.94
N ASP A 18 -11.11 -14.06 -12.47
CA ASP A 18 -11.44 -15.21 -13.32
C ASP A 18 -12.94 -15.19 -13.63
N LEU A 19 -13.28 -14.73 -14.83
CA LEU A 19 -14.67 -14.60 -15.28
C LEU A 19 -15.38 -15.96 -15.42
N SER A 20 -14.65 -17.05 -15.66
CA SER A 20 -15.24 -18.39 -15.74
C SER A 20 -15.63 -18.88 -14.36
N HIS A 21 -14.72 -18.74 -13.39
CA HIS A 21 -15.00 -19.06 -11.99
C HIS A 21 -16.09 -18.14 -11.41
N LEU A 22 -16.06 -16.84 -11.72
CA LEU A 22 -17.11 -15.89 -11.35
C LEU A 22 -18.48 -16.35 -11.85
N LYS A 23 -18.63 -16.65 -13.14
CA LYS A 23 -19.89 -17.13 -13.71
C LYS A 23 -20.39 -18.39 -13.04
N ALA A 24 -19.50 -19.34 -12.76
CA ALA A 24 -19.83 -20.57 -12.05
C ALA A 24 -20.33 -20.30 -10.62
N MET A 25 -19.69 -19.37 -9.89
CA MET A 25 -20.11 -19.02 -8.54
C MET A 25 -21.41 -18.20 -8.52
N VAL A 26 -21.62 -17.32 -9.50
CA VAL A 26 -22.88 -16.60 -9.66
C VAL A 26 -24.02 -17.58 -9.93
N ASP A 27 -23.87 -18.53 -10.86
CA ASP A 27 -24.92 -19.53 -11.12
C ASP A 27 -25.22 -20.40 -9.90
N LYS A 28 -24.18 -20.83 -9.17
CA LYS A 28 -24.30 -21.61 -7.94
C LYS A 28 -25.08 -20.88 -6.84
N HIS A 29 -24.88 -19.56 -6.72
CA HIS A 29 -25.40 -18.77 -5.58
C HIS A 29 -26.52 -17.80 -5.96
N LYS A 30 -27.01 -17.79 -7.21
CA LYS A 30 -27.97 -16.80 -7.73
C LYS A 30 -29.20 -16.54 -6.86
N GLU A 31 -29.77 -17.58 -6.25
CA GLU A 31 -30.96 -17.46 -5.38
C GLU A 31 -30.66 -16.77 -4.04
N ASN A 32 -29.39 -16.70 -3.63
CA ASN A 32 -28.93 -16.13 -2.37
C ASN A 32 -27.81 -15.09 -2.57
N LEU A 33 -27.65 -14.57 -3.79
CA LEU A 33 -26.57 -13.64 -4.13
C LEU A 33 -26.90 -12.24 -3.60
N ALA A 34 -26.21 -11.83 -2.55
CA ALA A 34 -26.41 -10.50 -1.96
C ALA A 34 -25.59 -9.42 -2.68
N ALA A 35 -24.28 -9.64 -2.83
CA ALA A 35 -23.39 -8.64 -3.42
C ALA A 35 -22.09 -9.24 -3.97
N ILE A 36 -21.40 -8.45 -4.79
CA ILE A 36 -19.95 -8.59 -5.05
C ILE A 36 -19.20 -7.42 -4.40
N MET A 37 -17.97 -7.68 -3.95
CA MET A 37 -17.01 -6.63 -3.58
C MET A 37 -15.88 -6.63 -4.61
N ILE A 38 -15.74 -5.54 -5.35
CA ILE A 38 -14.68 -5.34 -6.34
C ILE A 38 -13.83 -4.12 -5.96
N THR A 39 -12.57 -4.09 -6.39
CA THR A 39 -11.70 -2.91 -6.30
C THR A 39 -11.34 -2.50 -7.71
N TYR A 40 -11.49 -1.21 -8.05
CA TYR A 40 -11.17 -0.71 -9.40
C TYR A 40 -10.32 0.56 -9.32
N PRO A 41 -9.17 0.65 -10.03
CA PRO A 41 -8.42 -0.49 -10.56
C PRO A 41 -8.14 -1.53 -9.47
N SER A 42 -7.86 -2.77 -9.86
CA SER A 42 -7.65 -3.87 -8.90
C SER A 42 -6.50 -3.60 -7.94
N THR A 43 -6.42 -4.36 -6.85
CA THR A 43 -5.30 -4.30 -5.89
C THR A 43 -3.96 -4.71 -6.49
N ASN A 44 -3.96 -5.22 -7.73
CA ASN A 44 -2.76 -5.50 -8.51
C ASN A 44 -2.27 -4.28 -9.31
N GLY A 45 -2.96 -3.14 -9.22
CA GLY A 45 -2.63 -1.92 -9.97
C GLY A 45 -3.02 -1.98 -11.44
N VAL A 46 -4.06 -2.74 -11.80
CA VAL A 46 -4.47 -2.94 -13.20
C VAL A 46 -5.95 -2.60 -13.40
N PHE A 47 -6.27 -1.94 -14.52
CA PHE A 47 -7.64 -1.74 -14.96
C PHE A 47 -8.18 -3.00 -15.63
N GLU A 48 -9.27 -3.54 -15.07
CA GLU A 48 -10.04 -4.62 -15.70
C GLU A 48 -10.79 -4.07 -16.94
N GLU A 49 -10.70 -4.79 -18.06
CA GLU A 49 -11.34 -4.38 -19.32
C GLU A 49 -12.86 -4.60 -19.32
N GLN A 50 -13.35 -5.57 -18.54
CA GLN A 50 -14.75 -6.03 -18.55
C GLN A 50 -15.48 -5.70 -17.22
N ILE A 51 -15.13 -4.59 -16.57
CA ILE A 51 -15.68 -4.28 -15.25
C ILE A 51 -17.21 -4.04 -15.27
N SER A 52 -17.73 -3.44 -16.34
CA SER A 52 -19.18 -3.27 -16.52
C SER A 52 -19.88 -4.62 -16.69
N ASP A 53 -19.30 -5.56 -17.45
CA ASP A 53 -19.87 -6.89 -17.65
C ASP A 53 -19.95 -7.68 -16.32
N VAL A 54 -18.98 -7.46 -15.43
CA VAL A 54 -19.01 -8.01 -14.06
C VAL A 54 -20.17 -7.41 -13.26
N CYS A 55 -20.38 -6.10 -13.33
CA CYS A 55 -21.49 -5.44 -12.64
C CYS A 55 -22.85 -5.95 -13.17
N ASP A 56 -23.01 -5.98 -14.49
CA ASP A 56 -24.22 -6.45 -15.17
C ASP A 56 -24.54 -7.91 -14.83
N LEU A 57 -23.52 -8.78 -14.74
CA LEU A 57 -23.68 -10.17 -14.34
C LEU A 57 -24.27 -10.31 -12.94
N ILE A 58 -23.80 -9.50 -11.99
CA ILE A 58 -24.26 -9.52 -10.60
C ILE A 58 -25.68 -8.96 -10.50
N HIS A 59 -25.95 -7.82 -11.15
CA HIS A 59 -27.28 -7.22 -11.20
C HIS A 59 -28.32 -8.15 -11.84
N LYS A 60 -27.97 -8.85 -12.91
CA LYS A 60 -28.84 -9.81 -13.58
C LYS A 60 -29.31 -10.94 -12.66
N HIS A 61 -28.55 -11.25 -11.62
CA HIS A 61 -28.88 -12.29 -10.64
C HIS A 61 -29.30 -11.70 -9.28
N GLY A 62 -29.76 -10.45 -9.26
CA GLY A 62 -30.37 -9.82 -8.08
C GLY A 62 -29.39 -9.31 -7.02
N GLY A 63 -28.08 -9.41 -7.26
CA GLY A 63 -27.07 -8.90 -6.34
C GLY A 63 -26.83 -7.38 -6.48
N GLN A 64 -26.13 -6.81 -5.51
CA GLN A 64 -25.62 -5.42 -5.54
C GLN A 64 -24.10 -5.39 -5.75
N VAL A 65 -23.58 -4.27 -6.25
CA VAL A 65 -22.15 -4.09 -6.52
C VAL A 65 -21.55 -3.07 -5.55
N TYR A 66 -20.80 -3.58 -4.58
CA TYR A 66 -19.92 -2.78 -3.75
C TYR A 66 -18.57 -2.61 -4.44
N LEU A 67 -18.15 -1.36 -4.65
CA LEU A 67 -16.83 -1.04 -5.15
C LEU A 67 -15.98 -0.40 -4.05
N ASP A 68 -14.87 -1.03 -3.73
CA ASP A 68 -13.84 -0.48 -2.87
C ASP A 68 -13.15 0.69 -3.60
N GLY A 69 -13.34 1.90 -3.06
CA GLY A 69 -12.83 3.13 -3.63
C GLY A 69 -11.46 3.55 -3.08
N ALA A 70 -10.71 2.67 -2.40
CA ALA A 70 -9.36 2.98 -1.91
C ALA A 70 -8.37 3.33 -3.03
N ASN A 71 -8.67 2.92 -4.27
CA ASN A 71 -7.88 3.15 -5.48
C ASN A 71 -8.46 4.26 -6.38
N MET A 72 -9.32 5.12 -5.84
CA MET A 72 -9.93 6.23 -6.58
C MET A 72 -8.92 7.26 -7.11
N ASN A 73 -7.68 7.29 -6.62
CA ASN A 73 -6.66 8.21 -7.15
C ASN A 73 -6.35 7.94 -8.64
N ALA A 74 -6.62 6.73 -9.13
CA ALA A 74 -6.53 6.39 -10.55
C ALA A 74 -7.81 6.71 -11.36
N GLN A 75 -8.87 7.24 -10.74
CA GLN A 75 -10.18 7.42 -11.37
C GLN A 75 -10.68 8.87 -11.41
N VAL A 76 -10.35 9.68 -10.41
CA VAL A 76 -10.95 11.01 -10.24
C VAL A 76 -10.77 11.86 -11.51
N GLY A 77 -11.88 12.29 -12.11
CA GLY A 77 -11.88 13.10 -13.35
C GLY A 77 -11.65 12.30 -14.64
N LEU A 78 -11.48 10.98 -14.56
CA LEU A 78 -11.27 10.07 -15.69
C LEU A 78 -12.46 9.12 -15.89
N CYS A 79 -12.92 8.47 -14.82
CA CYS A 79 -14.09 7.59 -14.80
C CYS A 79 -14.78 7.65 -13.42
N ARG A 80 -15.99 7.10 -13.31
CA ARG A 80 -16.79 7.16 -12.08
C ARG A 80 -17.45 5.81 -11.79
N PRO A 81 -17.31 5.23 -10.58
CA PRO A 81 -17.94 3.98 -10.16
C PRO A 81 -19.41 3.83 -10.57
N GLY A 82 -20.20 4.87 -10.32
CA GLY A 82 -21.62 4.84 -10.63
C GLY A 82 -21.96 4.81 -12.12
N ASP A 83 -21.04 5.15 -13.02
CA ASP A 83 -21.29 5.15 -14.48
C ASP A 83 -21.10 3.76 -15.11
N TYR A 84 -20.32 2.89 -14.47
CA TYR A 84 -20.02 1.54 -14.96
C TYR A 84 -20.64 0.42 -14.10
N GLY A 85 -21.62 0.77 -13.26
CA GLY A 85 -22.50 -0.23 -12.62
C GLY A 85 -22.28 -0.43 -11.11
N SER A 86 -21.43 0.33 -10.43
CA SER A 86 -21.35 0.26 -8.96
C SER A 86 -22.56 0.91 -8.28
N ASP A 87 -23.11 0.25 -7.26
CA ASP A 87 -24.24 0.73 -6.46
C ASP A 87 -23.77 1.54 -5.24
N VAL A 88 -22.67 1.13 -4.62
CA VAL A 88 -22.11 1.75 -3.42
C VAL A 88 -20.60 1.68 -3.42
N SER A 89 -19.95 2.76 -3.01
CA SER A 89 -18.50 2.78 -2.78
C SER A 89 -18.17 3.56 -1.52
N HIS A 90 -17.22 3.05 -0.74
CA HIS A 90 -16.54 3.89 0.24
C HIS A 90 -15.37 4.63 -0.43
N LEU A 91 -14.98 5.78 0.13
CA LEU A 91 -13.79 6.51 -0.29
C LEU A 91 -12.81 6.62 0.89
N ASN A 92 -11.51 6.40 0.67
CA ASN A 92 -10.51 6.69 1.68
C ASN A 92 -10.08 8.16 1.57
N LEU A 93 -10.70 9.04 2.35
CA LEU A 93 -10.32 10.45 2.35
C LEU A 93 -8.87 10.68 2.80
N HIS A 94 -8.32 9.75 3.58
CA HIS A 94 -6.95 9.72 4.07
C HIS A 94 -5.95 9.08 3.10
N LYS A 95 -6.42 8.66 1.92
CA LYS A 95 -5.59 8.32 0.78
C LYS A 95 -5.79 9.38 -0.31
N THR A 96 -6.85 9.22 -1.10
CA THR A 96 -7.13 10.02 -2.32
C THR A 96 -7.40 11.50 -2.04
N PHE A 97 -7.89 11.87 -0.86
CA PHE A 97 -8.34 13.24 -0.57
C PHE A 97 -7.61 13.89 0.62
N CYS A 98 -6.32 13.56 0.76
CA CYS A 98 -5.31 14.29 1.52
C CYS A 98 -5.47 14.38 3.05
N ILE A 99 -6.43 13.69 3.68
CA ILE A 99 -6.37 13.57 5.16
C ILE A 99 -5.03 12.88 5.50
N PRO A 100 -4.24 13.41 6.45
CA PRO A 100 -2.92 12.86 6.74
C PRO A 100 -3.02 11.46 7.36
N HIS A 101 -2.10 10.57 6.98
CA HIS A 101 -2.05 9.19 7.46
C HIS A 101 -1.79 9.06 8.97
N GLY A 102 -1.13 10.04 9.60
CA GLY A 102 -0.97 10.15 11.05
C GLY A 102 -0.28 8.97 11.77
N GLY A 103 0.49 8.15 11.04
CA GLY A 103 1.13 6.96 11.60
C GLY A 103 0.18 5.78 11.83
N GLY A 104 -0.99 5.77 11.19
CA GLY A 104 -2.00 4.70 11.33
C GLY A 104 -3.42 5.19 11.59
N GLY A 105 -3.69 6.48 11.38
CA GLY A 105 -4.97 7.14 11.63
C GLY A 105 -4.76 8.60 12.04
N PRO A 106 -5.77 9.47 11.89
CA PRO A 106 -7.18 9.15 11.65
C PRO A 106 -7.53 8.97 10.17
N GLY A 107 -8.66 8.31 9.91
CA GLY A 107 -9.25 8.19 8.58
C GLY A 107 -10.73 8.55 8.56
N MET A 108 -11.24 8.91 7.38
CA MET A 108 -12.68 8.98 7.08
C MET A 108 -13.00 8.14 5.86
N GLY A 109 -14.09 7.37 5.97
CA GLY A 109 -14.58 6.43 4.95
C GLY A 109 -16.03 6.73 4.53
N PRO A 110 -16.36 7.91 3.98
CA PRO A 110 -17.71 8.20 3.53
C PRO A 110 -18.14 7.23 2.42
N ILE A 111 -19.42 6.88 2.39
CA ILE A 111 -20.01 6.07 1.33
C ILE A 111 -20.84 6.93 0.38
N GLY A 112 -20.62 6.76 -0.92
CA GLY A 112 -21.54 7.20 -1.96
C GLY A 112 -22.43 6.04 -2.36
N VAL A 113 -23.73 6.27 -2.48
CA VAL A 113 -24.72 5.24 -2.85
C VAL A 113 -25.61 5.73 -3.99
N LYS A 114 -26.09 4.80 -4.82
CA LYS A 114 -27.20 5.06 -5.75
C LYS A 114 -28.50 5.31 -5.00
N SER A 115 -29.44 5.98 -5.65
CA SER A 115 -30.67 6.48 -5.02
C SER A 115 -31.52 5.40 -4.36
N HIS A 116 -31.55 4.17 -4.91
CA HIS A 116 -32.32 3.07 -4.34
C HIS A 116 -31.76 2.56 -3.00
N LEU A 117 -30.49 2.85 -2.69
CA LEU A 117 -29.87 2.52 -1.41
C LEU A 117 -29.91 3.66 -0.38
N ALA A 118 -30.19 4.90 -0.82
CA ALA A 118 -30.19 6.08 0.05
C ALA A 118 -31.15 5.97 1.26
N PRO A 119 -32.37 5.41 1.15
CA PRO A 119 -33.29 5.24 2.29
C PRO A 119 -32.74 4.34 3.41
N PHE A 120 -31.69 3.56 3.15
CA PHE A 120 -31.10 2.62 4.10
C PHE A 120 -29.79 3.13 4.72
N LEU A 121 -29.34 4.34 4.36
CA LEU A 121 -28.12 4.94 4.92
C LEU A 121 -28.19 5.00 6.46
N PRO A 122 -27.03 4.97 7.14
CA PRO A 122 -26.99 5.05 8.60
C PRO A 122 -27.73 6.29 9.14
N SER A 123 -28.32 6.14 10.32
CA SER A 123 -28.88 7.24 11.12
C SER A 123 -28.16 7.35 12.47
N HIS A 124 -28.50 8.37 13.26
CA HIS A 124 -27.95 8.58 14.59
C HIS A 124 -29.07 8.84 15.62
N PRO A 125 -29.00 8.26 16.84
CA PRO A 125 -30.09 8.36 17.81
C PRO A 125 -30.22 9.74 18.47
N VAL A 126 -29.14 10.52 18.53
CA VAL A 126 -29.12 11.84 19.19
C VAL A 126 -29.38 12.99 18.22
N ILE A 127 -28.92 12.86 16.97
CA ILE A 127 -29.00 13.91 15.95
C ILE A 127 -29.74 13.31 14.77
N ALA A 128 -30.94 13.82 14.52
CA ALA A 128 -31.74 13.35 13.40
C ALA A 128 -30.97 13.54 12.10
N SER A 129 -30.75 12.44 11.38
CA SER A 129 -30.18 12.47 10.04
C SER A 129 -31.27 12.92 9.05
N PRO A 130 -30.91 13.59 7.95
CA PRO A 130 -31.87 14.04 6.95
C PRO A 130 -32.37 12.82 6.15
N HIS A 131 -33.33 12.11 6.72
CA HIS A 131 -34.03 10.97 6.16
C HIS A 131 -35.45 11.40 5.81
N ASP A 132 -35.98 10.92 4.69
CA ASP A 132 -37.37 11.14 4.31
C ASP A 132 -38.33 10.25 5.11
N ALA A 133 -39.63 10.53 5.04
CA ALA A 133 -40.65 9.77 5.78
C ALA A 133 -40.73 8.28 5.38
N HIS A 134 -40.11 7.90 4.26
CA HIS A 134 -40.05 6.54 3.74
C HIS A 134 -38.71 5.85 4.00
N SER A 135 -37.78 6.49 4.71
CA SER A 135 -36.48 5.92 5.05
C SER A 135 -36.60 4.77 6.05
N SER A 136 -35.75 3.77 5.86
CA SER A 136 -35.58 2.63 6.77
C SER A 136 -34.09 2.47 7.09
N PRO A 137 -33.53 3.34 7.96
CA PRO A 137 -32.09 3.37 8.23
C PRO A 137 -31.57 2.02 8.72
N LEU A 138 -30.40 1.60 8.23
CA LEU A 138 -29.72 0.37 8.68
C LEU A 138 -29.45 0.36 10.19
N GLY A 139 -29.26 1.54 10.78
CA GLY A 139 -28.87 1.75 12.17
C GLY A 139 -27.74 2.76 12.28
N THR A 140 -26.93 2.65 13.33
CA THR A 140 -25.83 3.58 13.62
C THR A 140 -24.49 2.85 13.57
N ILE A 141 -23.55 3.37 12.75
CA ILE A 141 -22.22 2.76 12.54
C ILE A 141 -21.12 3.48 13.34
N SER A 142 -21.29 4.75 13.67
CA SER A 142 -20.31 5.57 14.38
C SER A 142 -20.96 6.33 15.54
N ALA A 143 -20.18 6.54 16.60
CA ALA A 143 -20.66 7.19 17.83
C ALA A 143 -21.06 8.67 17.66
N ALA A 144 -20.55 9.32 16.61
CA ALA A 144 -20.95 10.67 16.20
C ALA A 144 -21.60 10.60 14.81
N PRO A 145 -22.63 11.42 14.52
CA PRO A 145 -23.43 11.34 13.29
C PRO A 145 -22.62 11.51 11.99
N TRP A 146 -21.51 12.25 12.04
CA TRP A 146 -20.60 12.45 10.91
C TRP A 146 -19.15 12.06 11.24
N GLY A 147 -18.98 11.11 12.17
CA GLY A 147 -17.68 10.60 12.59
C GLY A 147 -16.71 11.70 13.03
N SER A 148 -15.48 11.64 12.54
CA SER A 148 -14.42 12.63 12.80
C SER A 148 -14.62 13.90 11.96
N SER A 149 -15.66 14.68 12.26
CA SER A 149 -16.08 15.81 11.42
C SER A 149 -15.02 16.91 11.27
N ALA A 150 -14.16 17.09 12.28
CA ALA A 150 -13.13 18.14 12.30
C ALA A 150 -12.04 17.98 11.21
N ILE A 151 -11.87 16.78 10.64
CA ILE A 151 -10.88 16.52 9.58
C ILE A 151 -11.46 16.55 8.16
N LEU A 152 -12.79 16.59 8.01
CA LEU A 152 -13.45 16.73 6.70
C LEU A 152 -13.06 18.01 5.92
N PRO A 153 -12.78 19.16 6.57
CA PRO A 153 -12.32 20.35 5.85
C PRO A 153 -11.06 20.13 5.00
N ILE A 154 -10.19 19.18 5.35
CA ILE A 154 -8.96 18.89 4.59
C ILE A 154 -9.32 18.46 3.16
N SER A 155 -10.17 17.44 3.02
CA SER A 155 -10.62 16.96 1.71
C SER A 155 -11.47 18.00 0.97
N TRP A 156 -12.31 18.76 1.69
CA TRP A 156 -13.08 19.84 1.08
C TRP A 156 -12.17 20.91 0.47
N VAL A 157 -11.14 21.35 1.21
CA VAL A 157 -10.17 22.36 0.73
C VAL A 157 -9.41 21.83 -0.48
N TYR A 158 -8.91 20.59 -0.43
CA TYR A 158 -8.24 19.95 -1.57
C TYR A 158 -9.12 19.97 -2.83
N ILE A 159 -10.36 19.47 -2.74
CA ILE A 159 -11.30 19.44 -3.86
C ILE A 159 -11.58 20.85 -4.40
N LYS A 160 -11.78 21.84 -3.53
CA LYS A 160 -12.10 23.21 -3.92
C LYS A 160 -10.93 23.95 -4.56
N MET A 161 -9.71 23.74 -4.08
CA MET A 161 -8.51 24.37 -4.64
C MET A 161 -8.11 23.73 -5.97
N MET A 162 -8.18 22.39 -6.06
CA MET A 162 -7.83 21.67 -7.29
C MET A 162 -8.85 21.93 -8.41
N GLY A 163 -10.13 21.97 -8.06
CA GLY A 163 -11.22 22.04 -9.03
C GLY A 163 -11.22 20.86 -10.01
N GLY A 164 -12.13 20.86 -10.98
CA GLY A 164 -12.26 19.72 -11.91
C GLY A 164 -10.98 19.45 -12.74
N LYS A 165 -10.29 20.51 -13.17
CA LYS A 165 -9.06 20.40 -13.97
C LYS A 165 -7.90 19.85 -13.15
N GLY A 166 -7.67 20.39 -11.95
CA GLY A 166 -6.59 19.94 -11.08
C GLY A 166 -6.80 18.50 -10.63
N LEU A 167 -8.03 18.13 -10.25
CA LEU A 167 -8.35 16.76 -9.84
C LEU A 167 -8.11 15.74 -10.96
N LYS A 168 -8.54 16.03 -12.19
CA LYS A 168 -8.24 15.18 -13.35
C LYS A 168 -6.74 15.07 -13.60
N HIS A 169 -6.03 16.19 -13.53
CA HIS A 169 -4.59 16.23 -13.75
C HIS A 169 -3.83 15.42 -12.70
N ALA A 170 -4.24 15.47 -11.42
CA ALA A 170 -3.67 14.65 -10.36
C ALA A 170 -3.74 13.15 -10.70
N SER A 171 -4.91 12.64 -11.09
CA SER A 171 -5.05 11.24 -11.50
C SER A 171 -4.20 10.89 -12.75
N GLU A 172 -4.09 11.79 -13.72
CA GLU A 172 -3.20 11.60 -14.89
C GLU A 172 -1.73 11.48 -14.48
N ILE A 173 -1.26 12.34 -13.57
CA ILE A 173 0.13 12.32 -13.11
C ILE A 173 0.40 11.12 -12.20
N ALA A 174 -0.54 10.71 -11.36
CA ALA A 174 -0.39 9.48 -10.56
C ALA A 174 -0.17 8.24 -11.45
N ILE A 175 -0.96 8.10 -12.51
CA ILE A 175 -0.82 7.01 -13.50
C ILE A 175 0.49 7.16 -14.29
N LEU A 176 0.85 8.38 -14.69
CA LEU A 176 2.10 8.66 -15.40
C LEU A 176 3.32 8.27 -14.56
N ASN A 177 3.38 8.70 -13.30
CA ASN A 177 4.48 8.44 -12.38
C ASN A 177 4.66 6.93 -12.15
N ALA A 178 3.57 6.19 -11.93
CA ALA A 178 3.61 4.74 -11.76
C ALA A 178 4.13 4.03 -13.03
N ASN A 179 3.63 4.39 -14.21
CA ASN A 179 4.09 3.81 -15.47
C ASN A 179 5.53 4.20 -15.82
N TYR A 180 5.95 5.41 -15.46
CA TYR A 180 7.33 5.85 -15.60
C TYR A 180 8.28 4.96 -14.79
N MET A 181 7.99 4.76 -13.50
CA MET A 181 8.80 3.90 -12.64
C MET A 181 8.78 2.45 -13.09
N ALA A 182 7.60 1.91 -13.42
CA ALA A 182 7.48 0.55 -13.96
C ALA A 182 8.34 0.37 -15.22
N LYS A 183 8.33 1.36 -16.13
CA LYS A 183 9.14 1.35 -17.34
C LYS A 183 10.64 1.40 -17.06
N ARG A 184 11.08 2.17 -16.06
CA ARG A 184 12.49 2.21 -15.65
C ARG A 184 12.96 0.87 -15.04
N LEU A 185 12.07 0.18 -14.32
CA LEU A 185 12.43 -1.01 -13.53
C LEU A 185 12.22 -2.34 -14.27
N GLU A 186 11.49 -2.37 -15.39
CA GLU A 186 11.06 -3.63 -16.03
C GLU A 186 12.19 -4.54 -16.54
N ASN A 187 13.38 -3.99 -16.82
CA ASN A 187 14.55 -4.78 -17.22
C ASN A 187 15.35 -5.34 -16.03
N HIS A 188 15.03 -4.90 -14.81
CA HIS A 188 15.72 -5.27 -13.57
C HIS A 188 14.84 -6.18 -12.70
N TYR A 189 13.54 -5.90 -12.70
CA TYR A 189 12.51 -6.60 -11.95
C TYR A 189 11.35 -6.93 -12.87
N LYS A 190 10.76 -8.11 -12.72
CA LYS A 190 9.54 -8.44 -13.43
C LYS A 190 8.37 -7.63 -12.86
N ILE A 191 7.74 -6.81 -13.70
CA ILE A 191 6.43 -6.21 -13.38
C ILE A 191 5.39 -7.34 -13.44
N LEU A 192 4.77 -7.66 -12.30
CA LEU A 192 4.02 -8.91 -12.17
C LEU A 192 2.73 -8.92 -12.99
N PHE A 193 2.00 -7.80 -12.98
CA PHE A 193 0.72 -7.65 -13.67
C PHE A 193 0.69 -6.34 -14.47
N ARG A 194 0.02 -6.38 -15.62
CA ARG A 194 -0.17 -5.23 -16.54
C ARG A 194 -1.54 -5.36 -17.20
N GLY A 195 -2.14 -4.23 -17.55
CA GLY A 195 -3.35 -4.20 -18.37
C GLY A 195 -3.10 -4.71 -19.79
N SER A 196 -4.19 -4.87 -20.55
CA SER A 196 -4.17 -5.46 -21.91
C SER A 196 -3.17 -4.80 -22.87
N LYS A 197 -2.95 -3.49 -22.70
CA LYS A 197 -2.02 -2.67 -23.51
C LYS A 197 -0.63 -2.51 -22.90
N GLY A 198 -0.32 -3.25 -21.84
CA GLY A 198 1.00 -3.24 -21.17
C GLY A 198 1.22 -2.12 -20.14
N TYR A 199 0.20 -1.31 -19.84
CA TYR A 199 0.27 -0.23 -18.85
C TYR A 199 -0.30 -0.67 -17.50
N VAL A 200 0.15 -0.01 -16.43
CA VAL A 200 -0.38 -0.12 -15.07
C VAL A 200 -1.27 1.09 -14.77
N ALA A 201 -1.99 1.07 -13.64
CA ALA A 201 -2.77 2.20 -13.15
C ALA A 201 -1.88 3.16 -12.32
N HIS A 202 -2.31 3.54 -11.11
CA HIS A 202 -1.54 4.36 -10.17
C HIS A 202 -0.47 3.61 -9.37
N GLU A 203 -0.42 2.28 -9.46
CA GLU A 203 0.50 1.44 -8.69
C GLU A 203 0.90 0.20 -9.51
N PHE A 204 1.98 -0.47 -9.12
CA PHE A 204 2.44 -1.70 -9.77
C PHE A 204 3.20 -2.62 -8.81
N ILE A 205 3.30 -3.91 -9.17
CA ILE A 205 3.95 -4.93 -8.36
C ILE A 205 5.28 -5.37 -9.00
N LEU A 206 6.35 -5.36 -8.21
CA LEU A 206 7.63 -5.98 -8.54
C LEU A 206 7.69 -7.40 -7.97
N ASP A 207 7.92 -8.38 -8.85
CA ASP A 207 8.09 -9.77 -8.46
C ASP A 207 9.51 -10.05 -7.96
N THR A 208 9.69 -10.01 -6.64
CA THR A 208 10.96 -10.30 -5.96
C THR A 208 11.14 -11.78 -5.60
N ARG A 209 10.13 -12.62 -5.82
CA ARG A 209 10.14 -14.05 -5.41
C ARG A 209 11.27 -14.86 -6.05
N PRO A 210 11.67 -14.65 -7.32
CA PRO A 210 12.77 -15.41 -7.93
C PRO A 210 14.08 -15.31 -7.15
N PHE A 211 14.34 -14.18 -6.49
CA PHE A 211 15.57 -13.96 -5.73
C PHE A 211 15.73 -14.89 -4.53
N LYS A 212 14.63 -15.46 -4.01
CA LYS A 212 14.71 -16.48 -2.96
C LYS A 212 15.43 -17.73 -3.45
N LYS A 213 15.22 -18.12 -4.71
CA LYS A 213 15.87 -19.29 -5.30
C LYS A 213 17.29 -19.00 -5.75
N THR A 214 17.53 -17.82 -6.33
CA THR A 214 18.81 -17.50 -6.98
C THR A 214 19.85 -16.92 -6.02
N ALA A 215 19.43 -16.15 -5.01
CA ALA A 215 20.31 -15.45 -4.08
C ALA A 215 19.94 -15.65 -2.61
N ASN A 216 18.90 -16.46 -2.30
CA ASN A 216 18.29 -16.55 -0.98
C ASN A 216 17.87 -15.18 -0.41
N ILE A 217 17.46 -14.25 -1.28
CA ILE A 217 16.98 -12.91 -0.92
C ILE A 217 15.45 -12.88 -0.90
N GLU A 218 14.89 -12.25 0.12
CA GLU A 218 13.44 -12.09 0.32
C GLU A 218 13.01 -10.64 0.17
N ALA A 219 11.70 -10.41 0.00
CA ALA A 219 11.13 -9.06 -0.08
C ALA A 219 11.49 -8.19 1.14
N VAL A 220 11.58 -8.81 2.34
CA VAL A 220 12.00 -8.12 3.57
C VAL A 220 13.45 -7.63 3.51
N ASP A 221 14.36 -8.36 2.86
CA ASP A 221 15.75 -7.93 2.72
C ASP A 221 15.83 -6.65 1.87
N VAL A 222 15.11 -6.62 0.74
CA VAL A 222 15.02 -5.45 -0.13
C VAL A 222 14.40 -4.26 0.61
N ALA A 223 13.33 -4.50 1.37
CA ALA A 223 12.65 -3.47 2.14
C ALA A 223 13.51 -2.87 3.26
N LYS A 224 14.25 -3.70 4.00
CA LYS A 224 15.19 -3.20 5.00
C LYS A 224 16.37 -2.49 4.33
N ARG A 225 16.86 -2.99 3.19
CA ARG A 225 17.96 -2.38 2.45
C ARG A 225 17.61 -1.00 1.90
N LEU A 226 16.38 -0.77 1.44
CA LEU A 226 15.90 0.55 1.03
C LEU A 226 16.06 1.64 2.11
N GLN A 227 16.02 1.27 3.39
CA GLN A 227 16.23 2.23 4.50
C GLN A 227 17.65 2.81 4.48
N ASP A 228 18.65 2.02 4.07
CA ASP A 228 20.03 2.50 3.93
C ASP A 228 20.16 3.48 2.76
N TYR A 229 19.28 3.38 1.77
CA TYR A 229 19.15 4.31 0.66
C TYR A 229 18.28 5.54 1.00
N GLY A 230 17.72 5.62 2.21
CA GLY A 230 16.91 6.75 2.67
C GLY A 230 15.41 6.62 2.37
N PHE A 231 14.92 5.44 1.99
CA PHE A 231 13.52 5.22 1.64
C PHE A 231 12.78 4.36 2.66
N HIS A 232 11.53 4.73 2.93
CA HIS A 232 10.57 3.78 3.48
C HIS A 232 10.23 2.73 2.41
N ALA A 233 10.08 1.47 2.81
CA ALA A 233 9.75 0.41 1.87
C ALA A 233 8.34 0.59 1.29
N PRO A 234 8.11 0.19 0.03
CA PRO A 234 6.76 0.05 -0.50
C PRO A 234 5.94 -1.01 0.25
N THR A 235 4.65 -1.13 -0.07
CA THR A 235 3.79 -2.18 0.49
C THR A 235 4.40 -3.56 0.24
N MET A 236 4.53 -4.35 1.31
CA MET A 236 5.22 -5.64 1.27
C MET A 236 4.26 -6.82 1.32
N SER A 237 4.54 -7.83 0.48
CA SER A 237 3.91 -9.16 0.53
C SER A 237 2.37 -9.16 0.43
N TRP A 238 1.78 -8.09 -0.08
CA TRP A 238 0.37 -7.96 -0.37
C TRP A 238 0.18 -7.12 -1.65
N PRO A 239 -0.73 -7.51 -2.56
CA PRO A 239 -1.64 -8.67 -2.48
C PRO A 239 -0.97 -10.02 -2.76
N VAL A 240 0.28 -10.03 -3.23
CA VAL A 240 1.04 -11.26 -3.52
C VAL A 240 2.17 -11.44 -2.50
N ALA A 241 2.23 -12.59 -1.85
CA ALA A 241 3.28 -12.89 -0.88
C ALA A 241 4.67 -12.87 -1.54
N GLY A 242 5.65 -12.23 -0.89
CA GLY A 242 7.03 -12.16 -1.37
C GLY A 242 7.26 -11.18 -2.53
N THR A 243 6.36 -10.20 -2.73
CA THR A 243 6.50 -9.12 -3.72
C THR A 243 6.49 -7.74 -3.05
N LEU A 244 6.74 -6.69 -3.83
CA LEU A 244 6.66 -5.28 -3.42
C LEU A 244 5.69 -4.52 -4.33
N MET A 245 4.77 -3.74 -3.75
CA MET A 245 3.79 -2.94 -4.49
C MET A 245 4.04 -1.44 -4.30
N ILE A 246 4.29 -0.73 -5.40
CA ILE A 246 4.77 0.66 -5.42
C ILE A 246 3.67 1.57 -5.97
N GLU A 247 3.31 2.59 -5.20
CA GLU A 247 2.41 3.69 -5.57
C GLU A 247 3.15 5.03 -5.32
N PRO A 248 3.61 5.76 -6.35
CA PRO A 248 4.36 7.01 -6.15
C PRO A 248 3.49 8.24 -5.89
N THR A 249 2.20 8.17 -6.22
CA THR A 249 1.28 9.32 -6.27
C THR A 249 1.70 10.40 -7.27
N GLU A 250 0.87 11.43 -7.42
CA GLU A 250 1.12 12.59 -8.25
C GLU A 250 1.98 13.68 -7.60
N SER A 251 2.19 13.59 -6.28
CA SER A 251 2.83 14.65 -5.49
C SER A 251 4.36 14.59 -5.52
N GLU A 252 4.92 13.44 -5.90
CA GLU A 252 6.37 13.25 -6.00
C GLU A 252 6.88 13.67 -7.38
N ASP A 253 7.96 14.45 -7.38
CA ASP A 253 8.59 14.93 -8.61
C ASP A 253 9.44 13.82 -9.26
N LYS A 254 9.76 14.02 -10.54
CA LYS A 254 10.55 13.05 -11.31
C LYS A 254 11.90 12.72 -10.65
N ALA A 255 12.54 13.69 -9.98
CA ALA A 255 13.84 13.47 -9.37
C ALA A 255 13.76 12.54 -8.16
N GLU A 256 12.68 12.60 -7.38
CA GLU A 256 12.42 11.62 -6.31
C GLU A 256 12.11 10.23 -6.87
N LEU A 257 11.28 10.15 -7.92
CA LEU A 257 11.03 8.88 -8.61
C LEU A 257 12.33 8.26 -9.13
N ASP A 258 13.22 9.12 -9.67
CA ASP A 258 14.52 8.69 -10.16
C ASP A 258 15.41 8.13 -9.06
N ARG A 259 15.50 8.81 -7.91
CA ARG A 259 16.27 8.33 -6.75
C ARG A 259 15.78 6.97 -6.27
N PHE A 260 14.46 6.77 -6.20
CA PHE A 260 13.89 5.49 -5.81
C PHE A 260 14.21 4.39 -6.83
N CYS A 261 14.02 4.67 -8.13
CA CYS A 261 14.36 3.71 -9.19
C CYS A 261 15.86 3.37 -9.19
N ASP A 262 16.74 4.35 -9.00
CA ASP A 262 18.19 4.15 -8.92
C ASP A 262 18.56 3.29 -7.70
N ALA A 263 17.93 3.52 -6.54
CA ALA A 263 18.11 2.68 -5.37
C ALA A 263 17.72 1.22 -5.66
N MET A 264 16.57 0.99 -6.29
CA MET A 264 16.13 -0.35 -6.68
C MET A 264 17.07 -0.99 -7.70
N ILE A 265 17.54 -0.25 -8.71
CA ILE A 265 18.51 -0.78 -9.69
C ILE A 265 19.84 -1.14 -9.02
N SER A 266 20.32 -0.32 -8.08
CA SER A 266 21.51 -0.61 -7.28
C SER A 266 21.31 -1.86 -6.42
N ILE A 267 20.15 -2.00 -5.77
CA ILE A 267 19.80 -3.22 -5.02
C ILE A 267 19.74 -4.45 -5.94
N ARG A 268 19.23 -4.31 -7.17
CA ARG A 268 19.26 -5.42 -8.14
C ARG A 268 20.69 -5.87 -8.44
N GLN A 269 21.64 -4.95 -8.50
CA GLN A 269 23.06 -5.28 -8.66
C GLN A 269 23.63 -5.97 -7.42
N GLU A 270 23.28 -5.54 -6.20
CA GLU A 270 23.65 -6.25 -4.96
C GLU A 270 23.13 -7.70 -4.96
N VAL A 271 21.91 -7.93 -5.48
CA VAL A 271 21.38 -9.28 -5.68
C VAL A 271 22.21 -10.05 -6.71
N ALA A 272 22.53 -9.45 -7.86
CA ALA A 272 23.35 -10.09 -8.90
C ALA A 272 24.74 -10.51 -8.38
N ASP A 273 25.36 -9.69 -7.54
CA ASP A 273 26.65 -10.01 -6.94
C ASP A 273 26.57 -11.25 -6.03
N ILE A 274 25.44 -11.49 -5.37
CA ILE A 274 25.19 -12.73 -4.63
C ILE A 274 24.94 -13.90 -5.59
N GLU A 275 24.13 -13.71 -6.63
CA GLU A 275 23.84 -14.72 -7.66
C GLU A 275 25.11 -15.24 -8.35
N GLU A 276 26.07 -14.34 -8.59
CA GLU A 276 27.33 -14.62 -9.28
C GLU A 276 28.50 -14.97 -8.34
N GLY A 277 28.25 -15.06 -7.03
CA GLY A 277 29.25 -15.43 -6.03
C GLY A 277 30.32 -14.37 -5.76
N ARG A 278 30.09 -13.12 -6.14
CA ARG A 278 30.97 -11.97 -5.81
C ARG A 278 30.78 -11.48 -4.38
N MET A 279 29.67 -11.80 -3.74
CA MET A 279 29.35 -11.39 -2.37
C MET A 279 28.93 -12.61 -1.52
N ASP A 280 29.30 -12.63 -0.24
CA ASP A 280 28.90 -13.72 0.66
C ASP A 280 27.37 -13.79 0.78
N ALA A 281 26.79 -14.98 0.61
CA ALA A 281 25.34 -15.16 0.58
C ALA A 281 24.64 -14.92 1.93
N ARG A 282 25.38 -14.90 3.04
CA ARG A 282 24.88 -14.70 4.41
C ARG A 282 25.27 -13.34 4.98
N VAL A 283 26.47 -12.85 4.66
CA VAL A 283 27.04 -11.60 5.18
C VAL A 283 27.24 -10.60 4.05
N ASN A 284 26.14 -10.00 3.61
CA ASN A 284 26.07 -8.96 2.57
C ASN A 284 25.19 -7.79 3.06
N PRO A 285 25.18 -6.65 2.35
CA PRO A 285 24.39 -5.50 2.75
C PRO A 285 22.88 -5.79 2.85
N LEU A 286 22.31 -6.60 1.94
CA LEU A 286 20.89 -6.96 1.95
C LEU A 286 20.48 -7.74 3.21
N LYS A 287 21.26 -8.75 3.60
CA LYS A 287 21.00 -9.57 4.80
C LYS A 287 21.23 -8.83 6.11
N MET A 288 22.10 -7.82 6.07
CA MET A 288 22.54 -7.11 7.26
C MET A 288 21.82 -5.77 7.46
N ALA A 289 21.07 -5.32 6.45
CA ALA A 289 20.24 -4.15 6.54
C ALA A 289 19.11 -4.32 7.58
N PRO A 290 18.70 -3.23 8.25
CA PRO A 290 19.23 -1.87 8.09
C PRO A 290 20.52 -1.63 8.90
N HIS A 291 21.36 -0.71 8.42
CA HIS A 291 22.62 -0.35 9.08
C HIS A 291 22.44 0.88 9.98
N THR A 292 22.46 0.64 11.30
CA THR A 292 22.33 1.72 12.28
C THR A 292 23.59 2.54 12.44
N LEU A 293 23.46 3.76 12.99
CA LEU A 293 24.60 4.58 13.39
C LEU A 293 25.55 3.83 14.33
N THR A 294 25.01 3.11 15.32
CA THR A 294 25.80 2.28 16.26
C THR A 294 26.58 1.18 15.55
N CYS A 295 25.98 0.52 14.55
CA CYS A 295 26.66 -0.52 13.76
C CYS A 295 27.87 0.05 13.01
N LEU A 296 27.76 1.27 12.48
CA LEU A 296 28.81 1.90 11.67
C LEU A 296 29.90 2.53 12.53
N ALA A 297 29.54 3.09 13.68
CA ALA A 297 30.47 3.66 14.64
C ALA A 297 31.25 2.61 15.45
N ALA A 298 30.87 1.32 15.35
CA ALA A 298 31.58 0.24 16.01
C ALA A 298 33.07 0.24 15.59
N PRO A 299 34.02 0.12 16.54
CA PRO A 299 35.45 0.21 16.24
C PRO A 299 35.90 -0.92 15.30
N ASN A 300 35.35 -2.11 15.48
CA ASN A 300 35.61 -3.28 14.66
C ASN A 300 34.55 -3.38 13.55
N TRP A 301 35.00 -3.62 12.32
CA TRP A 301 34.15 -3.83 11.16
C TRP A 301 34.56 -5.13 10.45
N ASP A 302 33.85 -6.22 10.77
CA ASP A 302 34.11 -7.56 10.25
C ASP A 302 33.02 -7.94 9.23
N ARG A 303 32.95 -7.16 8.15
CA ARG A 303 31.99 -7.36 7.06
C ARG A 303 32.74 -7.27 5.72
N PRO A 304 32.42 -8.12 4.72
CA PRO A 304 33.14 -8.16 3.44
C PRO A 304 32.72 -7.03 2.46
N TYR A 305 32.24 -5.90 3.00
CA TYR A 305 31.85 -4.70 2.26
C TYR A 305 32.13 -3.48 3.15
N SER A 306 32.29 -2.29 2.56
CA SER A 306 32.71 -1.11 3.32
C SER A 306 31.55 -0.44 4.07
N ARG A 307 31.88 0.47 5.00
CA ARG A 307 30.89 1.30 5.71
C ARG A 307 30.18 2.26 4.77
N GLU A 308 30.86 2.72 3.72
CA GLU A 308 30.30 3.57 2.68
C GLU A 308 29.22 2.81 1.89
N VAL A 309 29.47 1.57 1.48
CA VAL A 309 28.45 0.72 0.84
C VAL A 309 27.25 0.49 1.78
N ALA A 310 27.51 0.32 3.07
CA ALA A 310 26.46 0.14 4.06
C ALA A 310 25.57 1.38 4.23
N ALA A 311 26.16 2.58 4.34
CA ALA A 311 25.46 3.79 4.79
C ALA A 311 25.19 4.84 3.71
N PHE A 312 26.02 4.89 2.67
CA PHE A 312 25.99 5.88 1.58
C PHE A 312 26.09 5.18 0.21
N PRO A 313 25.16 4.25 -0.10
CA PRO A 313 25.30 3.35 -1.26
C PRO A 313 25.23 4.06 -2.62
N LEU A 314 24.63 5.26 -2.69
CA LEU A 314 24.58 6.09 -3.89
C LEU A 314 24.87 7.56 -3.58
N PRO A 315 25.35 8.36 -4.55
CA PRO A 315 25.77 9.75 -4.33
C PRO A 315 24.70 10.71 -3.78
N PHE A 316 23.41 10.39 -3.94
CA PHE A 316 22.32 11.20 -3.38
C PHE A 316 22.10 10.94 -1.88
N VAL A 317 22.62 9.83 -1.33
CA VAL A 317 22.61 9.54 0.10
C VAL A 317 23.83 10.24 0.71
N LYS A 318 23.62 11.44 1.24
CA LYS A 318 24.71 12.29 1.73
C LYS A 318 24.65 12.47 3.25
N PRO A 319 25.79 12.73 3.92
CA PRO A 319 25.82 12.96 5.37
C PRO A 319 24.84 14.04 5.85
N GLU A 320 24.71 15.14 5.10
CA GLU A 320 23.83 16.27 5.44
C GLU A 320 22.33 15.94 5.42
N SER A 321 21.92 14.87 4.72
CA SER A 321 20.53 14.45 4.59
C SER A 321 20.31 13.00 5.02
N LYS A 322 21.30 12.37 5.67
CA LYS A 322 21.23 10.95 6.03
C LYS A 322 20.19 10.73 7.12
N PHE A 323 19.15 9.99 6.78
CA PHE A 323 18.24 9.42 7.76
C PHE A 323 18.81 8.11 8.30
N TRP A 324 18.89 7.99 9.62
CA TRP A 324 19.47 6.82 10.30
C TRP A 324 18.39 5.86 10.78
N PRO A 325 18.42 4.59 10.37
CA PRO A 325 17.71 3.53 11.08
C PRO A 325 18.18 3.51 12.55
N THR A 326 17.23 3.63 13.48
CA THR A 326 17.53 3.76 14.91
C THR A 326 17.83 2.43 15.58
N ILE A 327 17.35 1.32 15.00
CA ILE A 327 17.58 -0.04 15.45
C ILE A 327 17.95 -0.94 14.27
N ALA A 328 18.62 -2.05 14.57
CA ALA A 328 18.91 -3.08 13.58
C ALA A 328 17.62 -3.80 13.17
N ARG A 329 17.74 -4.85 12.35
CA ARG A 329 16.59 -5.64 11.92
C ARG A 329 15.83 -6.18 13.13
N ILE A 330 14.53 -5.94 13.14
CA ILE A 330 13.63 -6.42 14.19
C ILE A 330 13.52 -7.95 14.14
N ASP A 331 13.38 -8.58 15.31
CA ASP A 331 13.06 -10.01 15.44
C ASP A 331 11.54 -10.14 15.66
N ASP A 332 10.83 -10.43 14.58
CA ASP A 332 9.37 -10.53 14.58
C ASP A 332 8.89 -11.69 15.48
N ILE A 333 9.58 -12.84 15.46
CA ILE A 333 9.16 -14.05 16.17
C ILE A 333 9.35 -13.89 17.68
N TYR A 334 10.45 -13.27 18.10
CA TYR A 334 10.76 -13.11 19.52
C TYR A 334 9.67 -12.34 20.28
N GLY A 335 9.17 -11.24 19.70
CA GLY A 335 8.16 -10.39 20.32
C GLY A 335 6.83 -11.12 20.56
N ASP A 336 6.38 -11.92 19.61
CA ASP A 336 5.16 -12.73 19.74
C ASP A 336 5.30 -13.82 20.80
N GLN A 337 6.51 -14.38 20.96
CA GLN A 337 6.80 -15.38 22.00
C GLN A 337 6.97 -14.77 23.40
N HIS A 338 7.28 -13.48 23.51
CA HIS A 338 7.55 -12.77 24.76
C HIS A 338 6.76 -11.46 24.82
N LEU A 339 5.44 -11.58 24.83
CA LEU A 339 4.54 -10.45 24.67
C LEU A 339 4.64 -9.45 25.84
N ILE A 340 5.29 -8.31 25.58
CA ILE A 340 5.39 -7.18 26.50
C ILE A 340 4.78 -5.94 25.80
N CYS A 341 3.55 -5.60 26.18
CA CYS A 341 2.78 -4.51 25.57
C CYS A 341 2.73 -3.23 26.43
N THR A 342 3.52 -3.17 27.49
CA THR A 342 3.68 -2.00 28.36
C THR A 342 5.14 -1.60 28.43
N CYS A 343 5.41 -0.40 28.91
CA CYS A 343 6.80 0.05 29.10
C CYS A 343 7.54 -0.91 30.05
N PRO A 344 8.65 -1.54 29.64
CA PRO A 344 9.51 -2.26 30.56
C PRO A 344 10.11 -1.35 31.64
N PRO A 345 10.73 -1.91 32.69
CA PRO A 345 11.48 -1.15 33.69
C PRO A 345 12.57 -0.26 33.07
N MET A 346 12.88 0.86 33.73
CA MET A 346 13.81 1.88 33.22
C MET A 346 15.24 1.36 32.99
N GLU A 347 15.64 0.34 33.74
CA GLU A 347 16.96 -0.31 33.66
C GLU A 347 17.21 -0.93 32.29
N ILE A 348 16.16 -1.33 31.57
CA ILE A 348 16.27 -1.91 30.22
C ILE A 348 16.65 -0.84 29.17
N TYR A 349 16.37 0.43 29.44
CA TYR A 349 16.72 1.54 28.54
C TYR A 349 18.12 2.11 28.77
N GLU A 350 18.84 1.64 29.79
CA GLU A 350 20.21 2.09 30.02
C GLU A 350 21.10 1.68 28.84
N SER A 351 21.80 2.66 28.26
CA SER A 351 22.72 2.40 27.16
C SER A 351 23.83 1.44 27.62
N PRO A 352 24.14 0.37 26.86
CA PRO A 352 25.28 -0.51 27.17
C PRO A 352 26.62 0.26 27.11
N PHE A 353 26.64 1.44 26.50
CA PHE A 353 27.79 2.35 26.44
C PHE A 353 27.88 3.32 27.63
N ALA A 354 26.90 3.33 28.54
CA ALA A 354 26.88 4.22 29.71
C ALA A 354 27.89 3.82 30.82
N LYS A 355 28.63 2.71 30.66
CA LYS A 355 29.71 2.33 31.59
C LYS A 355 31.04 3.03 31.26
N GLN A 356 31.04 4.34 31.43
CA GLN A 356 32.08 4.97 32.24
C GLN A 356 31.34 5.73 33.34
N LYS A 357 31.12 5.06 34.48
CA LYS A 357 31.00 5.80 35.74
C LYS A 357 32.21 6.73 35.78
N ARG A 358 31.99 8.04 35.75
CA ARG A 358 33.03 9.01 36.09
C ARG A 358 33.65 8.51 37.39
N ALA A 359 34.89 8.06 37.31
CA ALA A 359 35.71 7.95 38.50
C ALA A 359 35.89 9.38 39.01
N SER A 360 35.57 9.59 40.29
CA SER A 360 35.63 10.79 41.15
C SER A 360 34.24 11.31 41.53
N SER A 361 33.89 11.43 42.82
CA SER A 361 34.70 11.60 44.04
C SER A 361 34.44 10.55 45.12
#